data_AF-A0A438D618-F1
#
_entry.id   AF-A0A438D618-F1
#
_cell.length_a   1.000
_cell.length_b   1.000
_cell.length_c   1.000
_cell.angle_alpha   90.00
_cell.angle_beta   90.00
_cell.angle_gamma   90.00
#
_symmetry.space_group_name_H-M   'P 1'
#
loop_
_entity.id
_entity.type
_entity.pdbx_description
1 polymer ?
#
loop_
_entity_poly.entity_id
_entity_poly.type
_entity_poly.pdbx_seq_one_letter_code
_entity_poly.pdbx_strand_id
1 'polypeptide(L)'
;MGERERAREDERECEGECDGEEGEESSAPRSRRKEYSFIVESKAFEIVVDDRKGKIQVLIVEKKGGVSSWVRLGSDSLGFFLEGLNLCIKDEKEAKWGREWKEQGRMYSMTRGINRAGGFIRLGVSDLERKQFCIFIREVEGIKGGG
;
A
#
# COMPACT_ATOMS: atom_id res chain seq x y z
N MET A 1 51.25 -38.99 -12.19
CA MET A 1 50.43 -38.51 -13.32
C MET A 1 49.26 -37.74 -12.72
N GLY A 2 48.95 -36.48 -12.98
CA GLY A 2 49.59 -35.32 -13.63
C GLY A 2 49.28 -34.08 -12.75
N GLU A 3 50.01 -32.96 -12.85
CA GLU A 3 49.65 -31.77 -13.66
C GLU A 3 48.23 -31.24 -13.37
N ARG A 4 47.90 -29.95 -13.18
CA ARG A 4 48.59 -28.66 -13.35
C ARG A 4 47.65 -27.55 -12.86
N GLU A 5 48.22 -26.36 -12.73
CA GLU A 5 47.75 -25.07 -12.20
C GLU A 5 46.48 -24.40 -12.83
N ARG A 6 45.92 -23.46 -12.05
CA ARG A 6 45.29 -22.13 -12.38
C ARG A 6 44.10 -22.02 -13.36
N ALA A 7 43.07 -21.28 -12.90
CA ALA A 7 42.36 -20.16 -13.56
C ALA A 7 41.39 -19.53 -12.51
N ARG A 8 41.51 -18.27 -12.04
CA ARG A 8 41.14 -16.96 -12.61
C ARG A 8 39.69 -16.83 -13.10
N GLU A 9 38.99 -15.87 -12.44
CA GLU A 9 38.05 -14.83 -12.92
C GLU A 9 37.06 -15.20 -14.03
N ASP A 10 35.77 -14.90 -13.83
CA ASP A 10 35.05 -13.85 -14.60
C ASP A 10 33.54 -13.88 -14.32
N GLU A 11 32.95 -12.70 -14.47
CA GLU A 11 31.59 -12.24 -14.22
C GLU A 11 30.50 -13.07 -14.94
N ARG A 12 29.27 -13.09 -14.38
CA ARG A 12 28.06 -13.24 -15.21
C ARG A 12 26.76 -12.87 -14.50
N GLU A 13 26.08 -11.91 -15.11
CA GLU A 13 24.68 -11.52 -14.94
C GLU A 13 23.75 -12.74 -15.14
N CYS A 14 22.60 -12.75 -14.47
CA CYS A 14 21.53 -13.72 -14.74
C CYS A 14 20.17 -13.02 -14.68
N GLU A 15 19.69 -12.59 -15.84
CA GLU A 15 18.27 -12.50 -16.15
C GLU A 15 17.69 -13.92 -16.27
N GLY A 16 16.50 -14.16 -15.73
CA GLY A 16 15.84 -15.46 -15.85
C GLY A 16 14.41 -15.44 -15.31
N GLU A 17 13.44 -15.45 -16.23
CA GLU A 17 12.04 -15.77 -15.97
C GLU A 17 11.91 -17.15 -15.29
N CYS A 18 11.08 -17.24 -14.26
CA CYS A 18 10.76 -18.51 -13.59
C CYS A 18 9.30 -18.87 -13.86
N ASP A 19 9.08 -19.61 -14.95
CA ASP A 19 7.90 -20.46 -15.14
C ASP A 19 8.07 -21.70 -14.26
N GLY A 20 7.08 -21.98 -13.40
CA GLY A 20 7.07 -23.15 -12.54
C GLY A 20 5.66 -23.52 -12.15
N GLU A 21 5.05 -24.43 -12.92
CA GLU A 21 3.83 -25.13 -12.52
C GLU A 21 4.12 -26.44 -11.77
N GLU A 22 3.12 -26.79 -10.94
CA GLU A 22 2.84 -28.06 -10.23
C GLU A 22 3.70 -28.48 -9.02
N GLY A 23 2.99 -28.80 -7.92
CA GLY A 23 3.57 -29.58 -6.82
C GLY A 23 2.87 -29.47 -5.47
N GLU A 24 1.72 -30.14 -5.34
CA GLU A 24 1.19 -30.79 -4.13
C GLU A 24 0.59 -29.98 -2.95
N GLU A 25 -0.64 -30.41 -2.65
CA GLU A 25 -1.55 -30.04 -1.58
C GLU A 25 -0.96 -30.30 -0.19
N SER A 26 -0.62 -29.21 0.53
CA SER A 26 -0.49 -29.25 2.00
C SER A 26 -1.67 -28.54 2.64
N SER A 27 -2.50 -29.32 3.32
CA SER A 27 -3.71 -28.97 4.04
C SER A 27 -3.50 -27.95 5.18
N ALA A 28 -3.68 -26.68 4.85
CA ALA A 28 -4.19 -25.63 5.74
C ALA A 28 -4.63 -24.45 4.85
N PRO A 29 -5.75 -23.75 5.10
CA PRO A 29 -6.00 -22.48 4.44
C PRO A 29 -4.93 -21.51 4.93
N ARG A 30 -3.81 -21.43 4.20
CA ARG A 30 -2.77 -20.44 4.40
C ARG A 30 -3.47 -19.09 4.25
N SER A 31 -3.74 -18.39 5.35
CA SER A 31 -4.14 -16.99 5.27
C SER A 31 -3.06 -16.30 4.45
N ARG A 32 -3.40 -15.85 3.24
CA ARG A 32 -2.44 -15.25 2.32
C ARG A 32 -2.15 -13.83 2.82
N ARG A 33 -1.34 -13.74 3.88
CA ARG A 33 -0.88 -12.46 4.43
C ARG A 33 0.15 -11.87 3.48
N LYS A 34 -0.05 -10.63 3.06
CA LYS A 34 0.89 -9.87 2.23
C LYS A 34 1.27 -8.58 2.95
N GLU A 35 2.53 -8.20 2.85
CA GLU A 35 3.07 -7.01 3.48
C GLU A 35 3.78 -6.17 2.43
N TYR A 36 3.55 -4.86 2.48
CA TYR A 36 4.15 -3.88 1.59
C TYR A 36 4.68 -2.73 2.43
N SER A 37 5.81 -2.17 2.03
CA SER A 37 6.34 -0.96 2.65
C SER A 37 6.88 -0.01 1.60
N PHE A 38 6.70 1.28 1.81
CA PHE A 38 7.24 2.33 0.96
C PHE A 38 7.41 3.62 1.76
N ILE A 39 8.20 4.55 1.23
CA ILE A 39 8.52 5.82 1.88
C ILE A 39 8.04 6.96 0.99
N VAL A 40 7.35 7.94 1.58
CA VAL A 40 6.94 9.19 0.92
C VAL A 40 7.35 10.36 1.80
N GLU A 41 8.31 11.16 1.34
CA GLU A 41 8.73 12.44 1.93
C GLU A 41 8.83 12.42 3.48
N SER A 42 9.73 11.59 3.99
CA SER A 42 10.01 11.36 5.42
C SER A 42 8.93 10.59 6.20
N LYS A 43 7.90 10.06 5.54
CA LYS A 43 6.93 9.13 6.14
C LYS A 43 7.16 7.72 5.62
N ALA A 44 7.18 6.73 6.49
CA ALA A 44 7.14 5.33 6.10
C ALA A 44 5.69 4.82 6.18
N PHE A 45 5.25 4.11 5.15
CA PHE A 45 3.96 3.45 5.11
C PHE A 45 4.17 1.94 5.12
N GLU A 46 3.44 1.24 5.98
CA GLU A 46 3.38 -0.22 6.03
C GLU A 46 1.93 -0.64 5.76
N ILE A 47 1.74 -1.51 4.77
CA ILE A 47 0.43 -2.06 4.40
C ILE A 47 0.47 -3.55 4.65
N VAL A 48 -0.43 -4.03 5.50
CA VAL A 48 -0.63 -5.46 5.75
C VAL A 48 -2.01 -5.86 5.24
N VAL A 49 -2.06 -6.80 4.31
CA VAL A 49 -3.28 -7.39 3.76
C VAL A 49 -3.41 -8.81 4.31
N ASP A 50 -4.54 -9.09 4.94
CA ASP A 50 -4.82 -10.39 5.57
C ASP A 50 -6.13 -10.94 5.01
N ASP A 51 -6.09 -12.15 4.43
CA ASP A 51 -7.28 -12.90 4.03
C ASP A 51 -7.61 -13.94 5.10
N ARG A 52 -8.66 -13.62 5.87
CA ARG A 52 -9.18 -14.49 6.93
C ARG A 52 -10.48 -15.13 6.47
N LYS A 53 -10.40 -16.38 6.00
CA LYS A 53 -11.57 -17.17 5.59
C LYS A 53 -12.41 -16.47 4.51
N GLY A 54 -11.77 -15.85 3.51
CA GLY A 54 -12.44 -15.13 2.43
C GLY A 54 -12.83 -13.69 2.80
N LYS A 55 -12.40 -13.18 3.95
CA LYS A 55 -12.60 -11.78 4.37
C LYS A 55 -11.26 -11.06 4.36
N ILE A 56 -11.13 -10.12 3.42
CA ILE A 56 -9.97 -9.26 3.31
C ILE A 56 -10.02 -8.20 4.42
N GLN A 57 -8.91 -8.03 5.13
CA GLN A 57 -8.66 -6.90 6.01
C GLN A 57 -7.35 -6.25 5.63
N VAL A 58 -7.33 -4.92 5.57
CA VAL A 58 -6.14 -4.13 5.29
C VAL A 58 -5.82 -3.25 6.48
N LEU A 59 -4.57 -3.29 6.96
CA LEU A 59 -4.03 -2.36 7.93
C LEU A 59 -3.03 -1.46 7.21
N ILE A 60 -3.24 -0.15 7.28
CA ILE A 60 -2.30 0.85 6.76
C ILE A 60 -1.72 1.59 7.96
N VAL A 61 -0.41 1.58 8.11
CA VAL A 61 0.33 2.27 9.17
C VAL A 61 1.15 3.38 8.53
N GLU A 62 1.06 4.59 9.05
CA GLU A 62 1.91 5.74 8.72
C GLU A 62 2.87 6.01 9.90
N LYS A 63 4.18 6.03 9.66
CA LYS A 63 5.21 6.32 10.66
C LYS A 63 5.94 7.61 10.30
N LYS A 64 6.06 8.53 11.26
CA LYS A 64 6.82 9.79 11.10
C LYS A 64 7.36 10.26 12.45
N GLY A 65 8.65 10.57 12.52
CA GLY A 65 9.26 11.22 13.69
C GLY A 65 9.03 10.48 15.02
N GLY A 66 9.07 9.15 15.02
CA GLY A 66 8.83 8.32 16.20
C GLY A 66 7.36 8.10 16.56
N VAL A 67 6.41 8.70 15.84
CA VAL A 67 4.96 8.51 16.03
C VAL A 67 4.40 7.63 14.92
N SER A 68 3.43 6.78 15.25
CA SER A 68 2.66 5.96 14.31
C SER A 68 1.18 6.32 14.34
N SER A 69 0.56 6.44 13.18
CA SER A 69 -0.90 6.43 13.02
C SER A 69 -1.30 5.24 12.15
N TRP A 70 -2.53 4.75 12.28
CA TRP A 70 -2.99 3.61 11.50
C TRP A 70 -4.49 3.63 11.26
N VAL A 71 -4.89 2.96 10.18
CA VAL A 71 -6.29 2.72 9.82
C VAL A 71 -6.47 1.25 9.42
N ARG A 72 -7.63 0.68 9.76
CA ARG A 72 -8.02 -0.67 9.35
C ARG A 72 -9.23 -0.59 8.44
N LEU A 73 -9.17 -1.25 7.29
CA LEU A 73 -10.23 -1.29 6.29
C LEU A 73 -10.74 -2.73 6.16
N GLY A 74 -12.06 -2.92 6.14
CA GLY A 74 -12.67 -4.14 5.64
C GLY A 74 -12.85 -4.10 4.12
N SER A 75 -13.51 -5.11 3.57
CA SER A 75 -13.70 -5.27 2.12
C SER A 75 -14.39 -4.06 1.48
N ASP A 76 -15.45 -3.53 2.10
CA ASP A 76 -16.22 -2.43 1.52
C ASP A 76 -15.41 -1.13 1.57
N SER A 77 -14.78 -0.87 2.71
CA SER A 77 -13.91 0.31 2.86
C SER A 77 -12.69 0.26 1.95
N LEU A 78 -12.15 -0.93 1.68
CA LEU A 78 -11.05 -1.10 0.73
C LEU A 78 -11.50 -0.71 -0.69
N GLY A 79 -12.71 -1.11 -1.12
CA GLY A 79 -13.26 -0.73 -2.40
C GLY A 79 -13.36 0.79 -2.56
N PHE A 80 -13.94 1.48 -1.58
CA PHE A 80 -14.03 2.94 -1.58
C PHE A 80 -12.68 3.64 -1.54
N PHE A 81 -11.72 3.08 -0.80
CA PHE A 81 -10.36 3.61 -0.76
C PHE A 81 -9.67 3.54 -2.13
N LEU A 82 -9.75 2.39 -2.81
CA LEU A 82 -9.15 2.20 -4.14
C LEU A 82 -9.83 3.05 -5.21
N GLU A 83 -11.16 3.19 -5.15
CA GLU A 83 -11.91 4.11 -6.02
C GLU A 83 -11.40 5.55 -5.88
N GLY A 84 -11.22 6.01 -4.63
CA GLY A 84 -10.67 7.33 -4.34
C GLY A 84 -9.24 7.53 -4.83
N LEU A 85 -8.37 6.52 -4.67
CA LEU A 85 -7.00 6.57 -5.20
C LEU A 85 -6.99 6.65 -6.73
N ASN A 86 -7.85 5.89 -7.40
CA ASN A 86 -7.97 5.92 -8.87
C ASN A 86 -8.42 7.30 -9.38
N LEU A 87 -9.35 7.96 -8.69
CA LEU A 87 -9.78 9.33 -9.02
C LEU A 87 -8.61 10.32 -8.91
N CYS A 88 -7.73 10.14 -7.91
CA CYS A 88 -6.53 10.97 -7.77
C CYS A 88 -5.48 10.70 -8.85
N ILE A 89 -5.25 9.44 -9.22
CA ILE A 89 -4.27 9.07 -10.26
C ILE A 89 -4.68 9.58 -11.64
N LYS A 90 -5.98 9.54 -11.96
CA LYS A 90 -6.50 9.95 -13.27
C LYS A 90 -6.52 11.47 -13.48
N ASP A 91 -6.06 12.24 -12.48
CA ASP A 91 -6.03 13.70 -12.45
C ASP A 91 -7.26 14.32 -13.13
N GLU A 92 -8.44 13.84 -12.73
CA GLU A 92 -9.69 14.49 -13.13
C GLU A 92 -9.64 15.92 -12.58
N LYS A 93 -9.41 16.85 -13.51
CA LYS A 93 -9.14 18.25 -13.24
C LYS A 93 -10.21 18.82 -12.29
N GLU A 94 -9.75 19.23 -11.11
CA GLU A 94 -10.33 20.25 -10.22
C GLU A 94 -11.19 19.90 -9.00
N ALA A 95 -11.73 18.69 -8.79
CA ALA A 95 -12.62 18.56 -7.63
C ALA A 95 -11.86 18.26 -6.33
N LYS A 96 -11.81 19.23 -5.41
CA LYS A 96 -11.92 18.89 -3.98
C LYS A 96 -13.11 17.95 -3.86
N TRP A 97 -12.87 16.72 -3.46
CA TRP A 97 -13.93 15.73 -3.32
C TRP A 97 -13.82 15.07 -1.95
N GLY A 98 -14.96 14.60 -1.46
CA GLY A 98 -15.06 13.92 -0.19
C GLY A 98 -16.09 12.81 -0.26
N ARG A 99 -15.81 11.70 0.42
CA ARG A 99 -16.74 10.61 0.65
C ARG A 99 -16.72 10.24 2.12
N GLU A 100 -17.89 10.00 2.68
CA GLU A 100 -18.05 9.38 3.99
C GLU A 100 -18.82 8.08 3.85
N TRP A 101 -18.45 7.08 4.64
CA TRP A 101 -19.14 5.79 4.66
C TRP A 101 -19.04 5.13 6.04
N LYS A 102 -19.83 4.09 6.27
CA LYS A 102 -19.86 3.35 7.53
C LYS A 102 -19.58 1.87 7.27
N GLU A 103 -18.66 1.30 8.03
CA GLU A 103 -18.38 -0.14 8.01
C GLU A 103 -18.13 -0.64 9.44
N GLN A 104 -18.80 -1.72 9.84
CA GLN A 104 -18.63 -2.37 11.15
C GLN A 104 -18.73 -1.40 12.35
N GLY A 105 -19.65 -0.43 12.28
CA GLY A 105 -19.88 0.55 13.35
C GLY A 105 -18.87 1.71 13.38
N ARG A 106 -17.91 1.78 12.45
CA ARG A 106 -16.97 2.90 12.30
C ARG A 106 -17.37 3.80 11.15
N MET A 107 -17.17 5.10 11.31
CA MET A 107 -17.35 6.10 10.25
C MET A 107 -16.00 6.37 9.60
N TYR A 108 -15.93 6.22 8.29
CA TYR A 108 -14.76 6.50 7.48
C TYR A 108 -15.00 7.76 6.66
N SER A 109 -13.94 8.50 6.39
CA SER A 109 -13.94 9.65 5.50
C SER A 109 -12.71 9.60 4.60
N MET A 110 -12.88 9.91 3.32
CA MET A 110 -11.77 10.11 2.40
C MET A 110 -11.99 11.41 1.64
N THR A 111 -10.98 12.27 1.64
CA THR A 111 -11.06 13.59 1.01
C THR A 111 -9.80 13.91 0.25
N ARG A 112 -9.95 14.46 -0.95
CA ARG A 112 -8.87 15.13 -1.69
C ARG A 112 -8.86 16.61 -1.37
N GLY A 113 -7.70 17.14 -1.05
CA GLY A 113 -7.49 18.57 -0.80
C GLY A 113 -6.19 19.07 -1.43
N ILE A 114 -6.02 20.39 -1.42
CA ILE A 114 -4.81 21.07 -1.91
C ILE A 114 -4.32 21.97 -0.77
N ASN A 115 -3.02 21.91 -0.47
CA ASN A 115 -2.36 22.80 0.48
C ASN A 115 -1.11 23.44 -0.17
N ARG A 116 -0.33 24.21 0.60
CA ARG A 116 0.89 24.88 0.10
C ARG A 116 1.95 23.92 -0.47
N ALA A 117 1.94 22.66 -0.04
CA ALA A 117 2.84 21.61 -0.50
C ALA A 117 2.24 20.74 -1.62
N GLY A 118 1.09 21.12 -2.18
CA GLY A 118 0.43 20.40 -3.27
C GLY A 118 -0.84 19.64 -2.86
N GLY A 119 -1.25 18.71 -3.74
CA GLY A 119 -2.41 17.84 -3.55
C GLY A 119 -2.18 16.80 -2.46
N PHE A 120 -3.23 16.46 -1.72
CA PHE A 120 -3.20 15.41 -0.72
C PHE A 120 -4.53 14.66 -0.63
N ILE A 121 -4.45 13.42 -0.19
CA ILE A 121 -5.56 12.57 0.19
C ILE A 121 -5.50 12.36 1.70
N ARG A 122 -6.60 12.66 2.38
CA ARG A 122 -6.79 12.32 3.79
C ARG A 122 -7.73 11.12 3.87
N LEU A 123 -7.30 10.05 4.54
CA LEU A 123 -8.16 8.93 4.93
C LEU A 123 -8.31 8.96 6.45
N GLY A 124 -9.55 9.09 6.93
CA GLY A 124 -9.87 9.15 8.35
C GLY A 124 -10.84 8.06 8.77
N VAL A 125 -10.73 7.62 10.02
CA VAL A 125 -11.68 6.72 10.67
C VAL A 125 -12.04 7.28 12.05
N SER A 126 -13.32 7.23 12.39
CA SER A 126 -13.86 7.55 13.71
C SER A 126 -14.60 6.33 14.27
N ASP A 127 -14.29 5.95 15.50
CA ASP A 127 -15.05 4.92 16.21
C ASP A 127 -16.30 5.49 16.91
N LEU A 128 -17.06 4.60 17.56
CA LEU A 128 -18.28 4.97 18.29
C LEU A 128 -18.01 5.88 19.50
N GLU A 129 -16.78 5.89 20.01
CA GLU A 129 -16.31 6.75 21.10
C GLU A 129 -15.77 8.11 20.58
N ARG A 130 -15.91 8.37 19.26
CA ARG A 130 -15.40 9.56 18.55
C ARG A 130 -13.87 9.68 18.58
N LYS A 131 -13.13 8.61 18.85
CA LYS A 131 -11.67 8.60 18.63
C LYS A 131 -11.41 8.64 17.13
N GLN A 132 -10.58 9.59 16.70
CA GLN A 132 -10.30 9.83 15.29
C GLN A 132 -8.85 9.51 14.96
N PHE A 133 -8.65 8.71 13.93
CA PHE A 133 -7.33 8.45 13.34
C PHE A 133 -7.37 8.87 11.88
N CYS A 134 -6.28 9.46 11.38
CA CYS A 134 -6.16 9.77 9.97
C CYS A 134 -4.73 9.61 9.47
N ILE A 135 -4.62 9.28 8.18
CA ILE A 135 -3.38 9.25 7.43
C ILE A 135 -3.47 10.23 6.26
N PHE A 136 -2.33 10.78 5.87
CA PHE A 136 -2.24 11.75 4.77
C PHE A 136 -1.25 11.26 3.73
N ILE A 137 -1.77 10.99 2.53
CA ILE A 137 -1.02 10.55 1.35
C ILE A 137 -0.87 11.77 0.44
N ARG A 138 0.36 12.15 0.10
CA ARG A 138 0.59 13.26 -0.83
C ARG A 138 0.50 12.77 -2.28
N GLU A 139 -0.07 13.61 -3.12
CA GLU A 139 0.00 13.43 -4.57
C GLU A 139 1.42 13.77 -5.01
N VAL A 140 2.13 12.81 -5.59
CA VAL A 140 3.47 13.05 -6.13
C VAL A 140 3.29 13.78 -7.45
N GLU A 141 3.81 15.01 -7.54
CA GLU A 141 3.85 15.73 -8.80
C GLU A 141 4.64 14.88 -9.82
N GLY A 142 4.04 14.65 -10.99
CA GLY A 142 4.46 13.59 -11.90
C GLY A 142 5.96 13.54 -12.13
N ILE A 143 6.52 12.32 -12.19
CA ILE A 143 7.86 12.10 -12.73
C ILE A 143 7.83 12.65 -14.15
N LYS A 144 8.41 13.83 -14.37
CA LYS A 144 8.66 14.33 -15.72
C LYS A 144 9.60 13.32 -16.36
N GLY A 145 9.07 12.49 -17.26
CA GLY A 145 9.88 11.65 -18.12
C GLY A 145 10.91 12.55 -18.81
N GLY A 146 12.19 12.27 -18.59
CA GLY A 146 13.27 12.89 -19.36
C GLY A 146 13.03 12.60 -20.84
N GLY A 147 13.20 13.64 -21.66
CA GLY A 147 12.87 13.62 -23.09
C GLY A 147 13.79 12.78 -23.97
#